data_AF-A0A0P4X2P4-F1
#
_entry.id   AF-A0A0P4X2P4-F1
#
_cell.length_a   1.000
_cell.length_b   1.000
_cell.length_c   1.000
_cell.angle_alpha   90.00
_cell.angle_beta   90.00
_cell.angle_gamma   90.00
#
_symmetry.space_group_name_H-M   'P 1'
#
loop_
_entity.id
_entity.type
_entity.pdbx_description
1 polymer ?
#
loop_
_entity_poly.entity_id
_entity_poly.type
_entity_poly.pdbx_seq_one_letter_code
_entity_poly.pdbx_strand_id
1 'polypeptide(L)'
;MVDVYNKEKNNGLRMCFRLTEGHLNPNNWQKMTVSKAAQLFSRHVAMAFMHYREKPETSFLDTAPTERMTLLLNDVFDILNGRFPKEGISKTSWPKKKDKLQKMLLILNITEEIVNDPGRDRHQLQDIKVMSDTSLVAWRLVIHSAIGLVEELFSAGLNVVLTGRFNQDPIEVNINVFVIQYVNNKVILCKISSE
;
A
#
# COMPACT_ATOMS: atom_id res chain seq x y z
N MET A 1 15.69 0.13 -2.38
CA MET A 1 14.85 -1.05 -2.76
C MET A 1 15.64 -1.97 -3.69
N VAL A 2 16.10 -1.44 -4.83
CA VAL A 2 16.94 -2.17 -5.80
C VAL A 2 18.20 -2.76 -5.15
N ASP A 3 18.90 -1.97 -4.33
CA ASP A 3 20.13 -2.44 -3.66
C ASP A 3 19.86 -3.56 -2.65
N VAL A 4 18.77 -3.46 -1.88
CA VAL A 4 18.34 -4.53 -0.96
C VAL A 4 18.10 -5.82 -1.74
N TYR A 5 17.37 -5.74 -2.86
CA TYR A 5 17.10 -6.90 -3.69
C TYR A 5 18.37 -7.49 -4.30
N ASN A 6 19.27 -6.65 -4.83
CA ASN A 6 20.55 -7.10 -5.40
C ASN A 6 21.44 -7.79 -4.38
N LYS A 7 21.38 -7.36 -3.11
CA LYS A 7 22.10 -7.99 -2.02
C LYS A 7 21.47 -9.31 -1.61
N GLU A 8 20.14 -9.33 -1.49
CA GLU A 8 19.37 -10.49 -1.04
C GLU A 8 19.31 -11.62 -2.07
N LYS A 9 19.29 -11.32 -3.37
CA LYS A 9 19.09 -12.34 -4.42
C LYS A 9 20.17 -13.43 -4.44
N ASN A 10 21.37 -13.12 -3.94
CA ASN A 10 22.51 -14.04 -3.91
C ASN A 10 22.61 -14.84 -2.59
N ASN A 11 21.75 -14.55 -1.60
CA ASN A 11 21.76 -15.25 -0.32
C ASN A 11 20.89 -16.51 -0.40
N GLY A 12 21.37 -17.64 0.17
CA GLY A 12 20.58 -18.87 0.24
C GLY A 12 19.34 -18.73 1.13
N LEU A 13 19.47 -18.05 2.28
CA LEU A 13 18.37 -17.64 3.15
C LEU A 13 18.19 -16.12 3.03
N ARG A 14 17.03 -15.71 2.50
CA ARG A 14 16.70 -14.32 2.21
C ARG A 14 15.70 -13.78 3.23
N MET A 15 15.98 -12.62 3.81
CA MET A 15 15.01 -11.86 4.62
C MET A 15 13.84 -11.37 3.77
N CYS A 16 14.13 -10.92 2.55
CA CYS A 16 13.15 -10.46 1.57
C CYS A 16 12.77 -11.57 0.57
N PHE A 17 12.47 -12.78 1.05
CA PHE A 17 12.25 -13.96 0.19
C PHE A 17 11.14 -13.81 -0.85
N ARG A 18 10.16 -12.92 -0.61
CA ARG A 18 9.05 -12.63 -1.53
C ARG A 18 9.43 -11.63 -2.63
N LEU A 19 10.49 -10.84 -2.44
CA LEU A 19 10.93 -9.88 -3.45
C LEU A 19 11.51 -10.61 -4.66
N THR A 20 11.08 -10.17 -5.83
CA THR A 20 11.48 -10.67 -7.14
C THR A 20 11.66 -9.51 -8.11
N GLU A 21 12.30 -9.75 -9.24
CA GLU A 21 12.50 -8.74 -10.29
C GLU A 21 11.21 -8.03 -10.67
N GLY A 22 10.10 -8.77 -10.80
CA GLY A 22 8.79 -8.22 -11.14
C GLY A 22 8.16 -7.32 -10.07
N HIS A 23 8.79 -7.13 -8.91
CA HIS A 23 8.42 -6.10 -7.94
C HIS A 23 9.08 -4.75 -8.26
N LEU A 24 10.31 -4.78 -8.78
CA LEU A 24 11.09 -3.59 -9.12
C LEU A 24 10.82 -3.14 -10.55
N ASN A 25 10.75 -4.11 -11.46
CA ASN A 25 10.54 -3.93 -12.89
C ASN A 25 9.26 -4.67 -13.33
N PRO A 26 8.07 -4.21 -12.89
CA PRO A 26 6.81 -4.87 -13.24
C PRO A 26 6.49 -4.69 -14.72
N ASN A 27 6.14 -5.79 -15.39
CA ASN A 27 5.53 -5.72 -16.72
C ASN A 27 4.09 -5.16 -16.65
N ASN A 28 3.47 -4.89 -17.81
CA ASN A 28 2.14 -4.26 -17.87
C ASN A 28 1.05 -5.04 -17.09
N TRP A 29 1.12 -6.37 -17.05
CA TRP A 29 0.20 -7.20 -16.27
C TRP A 29 0.49 -7.14 -14.77
N GLN A 30 1.78 -7.17 -14.41
CA GLN A 30 2.24 -7.13 -13.03
C GLN A 30 1.95 -5.79 -12.35
N LYS A 31 1.87 -4.68 -13.11
CA LYS A 31 1.46 -3.36 -12.59
C LYS A 31 0.07 -3.36 -11.95
N MET A 32 -0.83 -4.24 -12.41
CA MET A 32 -2.18 -4.39 -11.85
C MET A 32 -2.22 -5.32 -10.63
N THR A 33 -1.11 -5.98 -10.28
CA THR A 33 -1.08 -6.96 -9.19
C THR A 33 -0.83 -6.26 -7.85
N VAL A 34 -1.90 -5.91 -7.13
CA VAL A 34 -1.84 -5.25 -5.81
C VAL A 34 -0.97 -6.04 -4.81
N SER A 35 -0.97 -7.38 -4.88
CA SER A 35 -0.14 -8.22 -4.02
C SER A 35 1.36 -7.91 -4.13
N LYS A 36 1.86 -7.56 -5.32
CA LYS A 36 3.26 -7.18 -5.51
C LYS A 36 3.58 -5.85 -4.83
N ALA A 37 2.70 -4.86 -4.98
CA ALA A 37 2.87 -3.58 -4.30
C ALA A 37 2.85 -3.76 -2.77
N ALA A 38 1.92 -4.55 -2.24
CA ALA A 38 1.84 -4.85 -0.81
C ALA A 38 3.10 -5.59 -0.29
N GLN A 39 3.65 -6.53 -1.06
CA GLN A 39 4.90 -7.22 -0.72
C GLN A 39 6.12 -6.29 -0.74
N LEU A 40 6.18 -5.38 -1.72
CA LEU A 40 7.24 -4.38 -1.85
C LEU A 40 7.29 -3.47 -0.62
N PHE A 41 6.14 -3.01 -0.15
CA PHE A 41 6.04 -2.15 1.02
C PHE A 41 5.87 -2.91 2.34
N SER A 42 6.25 -4.18 2.41
CA SER A 42 6.00 -5.00 3.60
C SER A 42 6.98 -4.76 4.75
N ARG A 43 6.58 -5.15 5.96
CA ARG A 43 7.44 -5.13 7.15
C ARG A 43 8.78 -5.85 6.96
N HIS A 44 8.82 -6.96 6.21
CA HIS A 44 10.06 -7.70 5.94
C HIS A 44 11.08 -6.84 5.17
N VAL A 45 10.60 -6.03 4.24
CA VAL A 45 11.45 -5.13 3.45
C VAL A 45 12.01 -4.00 4.32
N ALA A 46 11.19 -3.44 5.22
CA ALA A 46 11.67 -2.46 6.20
C ALA A 46 12.74 -3.06 7.13
N MET A 47 12.52 -4.28 7.64
CA MET A 47 13.53 -4.96 8.47
C MET A 47 14.84 -5.22 7.71
N ALA A 48 14.78 -5.46 6.39
CA ALA A 48 15.99 -5.58 5.58
C ALA A 48 16.76 -4.26 5.51
N PHE A 49 16.09 -3.12 5.32
CA PHE A 49 16.77 -1.81 5.39
C PHE A 49 17.44 -1.59 6.73
N MET A 50 16.76 -1.90 7.84
CA MET A 50 17.33 -1.79 9.18
C MET A 50 18.58 -2.67 9.33
N HIS A 51 18.48 -3.96 8.99
CA HIS A 51 19.59 -4.93 9.09
C HIS A 51 20.80 -4.56 8.24
N TYR A 52 20.57 -4.09 7.00
CA TYR A 52 21.67 -3.71 6.12
C TYR A 52 22.31 -2.37 6.50
N ARG A 53 21.58 -1.48 7.19
CA ARG A 53 22.14 -0.23 7.73
C ARG A 53 23.11 -0.47 8.89
N GLU A 54 22.89 -1.51 9.69
CA GLU A 54 23.78 -1.87 10.81
C GLU A 54 25.10 -2.51 10.35
N LYS A 55 25.19 -2.90 9.08
CA LYS A 55 26.41 -3.45 8.49
C LYS A 55 27.33 -2.33 8.01
N PRO A 56 28.66 -2.57 7.89
CA PRO A 56 29.63 -1.58 7.40
C PRO A 56 29.45 -1.20 5.91
N GLU A 57 28.34 -1.57 5.29
CA GLU A 57 28.03 -1.29 3.90
C GLU A 57 27.49 0.14 3.76
N THR A 58 28.21 0.97 2.99
CA THR A 58 27.90 2.39 2.86
C THR A 58 26.62 2.69 2.07
N SER A 59 26.15 1.75 1.24
CA SER A 59 24.97 1.95 0.39
C SER A 59 23.65 2.04 1.16
N PHE A 60 23.62 1.69 2.45
CA PHE A 60 22.39 1.66 3.26
C PHE A 60 22.32 2.70 4.38
N LEU A 61 23.35 3.54 4.55
CA LEU A 61 23.45 4.53 5.65
C LEU A 61 22.22 5.46 5.71
N ASP A 62 21.81 6.01 4.57
CA ASP A 62 20.72 7.00 4.49
C ASP A 62 19.33 6.40 4.21
N THR A 63 19.12 5.12 4.53
CA THR A 63 17.85 4.43 4.22
C THR A 63 16.76 4.57 5.28
N ALA A 64 17.03 5.26 6.39
CA ALA A 64 16.09 5.40 7.50
C ALA A 64 14.75 6.06 7.10
N PRO A 65 14.71 7.10 6.25
CA PRO A 65 13.46 7.64 5.74
C PRO A 65 12.67 6.61 4.90
N THR A 66 13.34 5.85 4.04
CA THR A 66 12.70 4.82 3.19
C THR A 66 12.11 3.69 4.02
N GLU A 67 12.82 3.24 5.05
CA GLU A 67 12.33 2.26 6.01
C GLU A 67 11.05 2.75 6.70
N ARG A 68 11.07 3.96 7.26
CA ARG A 68 9.92 4.55 7.96
C ARG A 68 8.72 4.72 7.03
N MET A 69 8.94 5.18 5.81
CA MET A 69 7.88 5.31 4.80
C MET A 69 7.30 3.94 4.43
N THR A 70 8.15 2.93 4.26
CA THR A 70 7.73 1.55 3.97
C THR A 70 6.83 1.00 5.08
N LEU A 71 7.21 1.20 6.35
CA LEU A 71 6.39 0.78 7.49
C LEU A 71 5.07 1.54 7.57
N LEU A 72 5.09 2.86 7.34
CA LEU A 72 3.88 3.67 7.34
C LEU A 72 2.90 3.22 6.24
N LEU A 73 3.41 2.97 5.04
CA LEU A 73 2.63 2.42 3.92
C LEU A 73 2.01 1.06 4.27
N ASN A 74 2.80 0.12 4.82
CA ASN A 74 2.30 -1.18 5.28
C ASN A 74 1.16 -0.99 6.28
N ASP A 75 1.39 -0.18 7.31
CA ASP A 75 0.46 0.02 8.39
C ASP A 75 -0.85 0.66 7.91
N VAL A 76 -0.76 1.69 7.06
CA VAL A 76 -1.94 2.34 6.47
C VAL A 76 -2.72 1.35 5.62
N PHE A 77 -2.03 0.55 4.80
CA PHE A 77 -2.66 -0.48 3.98
C PHE A 77 -3.41 -1.52 4.84
N ASP A 78 -2.77 -2.04 5.90
CA ASP A 78 -3.38 -2.99 6.82
C ASP A 78 -4.57 -2.38 7.57
N ILE A 79 -4.47 -1.12 8.00
CA ILE A 79 -5.56 -0.40 8.66
C ILE A 79 -6.77 -0.25 7.73
N LEU A 80 -6.56 0.01 6.45
CA LEU A 80 -7.62 0.20 5.46
C LEU A 80 -8.18 -1.11 4.89
N ASN A 81 -7.58 -2.26 5.21
CA ASN A 81 -7.94 -3.56 4.65
C ASN A 81 -8.18 -4.63 5.73
N GLY A 82 -8.60 -4.26 6.94
CA GLY A 82 -8.84 -5.22 8.03
C GLY A 82 -10.07 -6.09 7.78
N ARG A 83 -9.91 -7.42 7.69
CA ARG A 83 -10.96 -8.34 7.22
C ARG A 83 -11.70 -9.10 8.33
N PHE A 84 -11.07 -9.28 9.48
CA PHE A 84 -11.66 -9.97 10.64
C PHE A 84 -11.41 -9.20 11.94
N PRO A 85 -12.16 -9.47 13.03
CA PRO A 85 -12.15 -8.62 14.22
C PRO A 85 -10.78 -8.33 14.85
N LYS A 86 -9.84 -9.28 14.77
CA LYS A 86 -8.46 -9.11 15.27
C LYS A 86 -7.63 -8.14 14.39
N GLU A 87 -7.90 -8.06 13.10
CA GLU A 87 -7.30 -7.08 12.18
C GLU A 87 -8.08 -5.76 12.12
N GLY A 88 -9.37 -5.80 12.44
CA GLY A 88 -10.29 -4.68 12.44
C GLY A 88 -9.89 -3.55 13.39
N ILE A 89 -10.70 -2.51 13.39
CA ILE A 89 -10.51 -1.34 14.25
C ILE A 89 -11.49 -1.45 15.41
N SER A 90 -10.97 -1.62 16.61
CA SER A 90 -11.74 -1.50 17.85
C SER A 90 -11.54 -0.14 18.51
N LYS A 91 -12.45 0.27 19.40
CA LYS A 91 -12.35 1.53 20.16
C LYS A 91 -11.01 1.70 20.88
N THR A 92 -10.43 0.62 21.40
CA THR A 92 -9.14 0.63 22.10
C THR A 92 -7.95 0.77 21.14
N SER A 93 -8.03 0.15 19.96
CA SER A 93 -6.98 0.24 18.94
C SER A 93 -7.04 1.53 18.12
N TRP A 94 -8.20 2.18 18.08
CA TRP A 94 -8.48 3.29 17.18
C TRP A 94 -7.52 4.46 17.31
N PRO A 95 -7.20 5.00 18.51
CA PRO A 95 -6.29 6.14 18.61
C PRO A 95 -4.94 5.89 17.95
N LYS A 96 -4.37 4.69 18.14
CA LYS A 96 -3.09 4.30 17.54
C LYS A 96 -3.18 4.14 16.02
N LYS A 97 -4.29 3.59 15.51
CA LYS A 97 -4.50 3.44 14.07
C LYS A 97 -4.77 4.78 13.39
N LYS A 98 -5.58 5.65 14.01
CA LYS A 98 -5.86 7.02 13.57
C LYS A 98 -4.59 7.85 13.47
N ASP A 99 -3.69 7.77 14.45
CA ASP A 99 -2.39 8.46 14.41
C ASP A 99 -1.56 8.10 13.17
N LYS A 100 -1.52 6.81 12.77
CA LYS A 100 -0.83 6.39 11.54
C LYS A 100 -1.48 6.96 10.28
N LEU A 101 -2.82 6.96 10.23
CA LEU A 101 -3.56 7.58 9.12
C LEU A 101 -3.30 9.10 9.03
N GLN A 102 -3.25 9.80 10.18
CA GLN A 102 -2.94 11.22 10.24
C GLN A 102 -1.49 11.53 9.84
N LYS A 103 -0.53 10.69 10.23
CA LYS A 103 0.85 10.78 9.75
C LYS A 103 0.94 10.64 8.24
N MET A 104 0.16 9.73 7.66
CA MET A 104 0.10 9.56 6.21
C MET A 104 -0.47 10.82 5.52
N LEU A 105 -1.55 11.40 6.05
CA LEU A 105 -2.09 12.68 5.56
C LEU A 105 -1.06 13.80 5.61
N LEU A 106 -0.30 13.92 6.71
CA LEU A 106 0.77 14.90 6.83
C LEU A 106 1.83 14.72 5.73
N ILE A 107 2.27 13.49 5.47
CA ILE A 107 3.23 13.20 4.40
C ILE A 107 2.66 13.58 3.02
N LEU A 108 1.38 13.34 2.77
CA LEU A 108 0.74 13.72 1.51
C LEU A 108 0.71 15.24 1.31
N ASN A 109 0.41 15.99 2.38
CA ASN A 109 0.41 17.46 2.34
C ASN A 109 1.83 18.01 2.14
N ILE A 110 2.81 17.52 2.89
CA ILE A 110 4.22 17.91 2.72
C ILE A 110 4.71 17.60 1.30
N THR A 111 4.33 16.45 0.74
CA THR A 111 4.70 16.08 -0.64
C THR A 111 4.14 17.08 -1.65
N GLU A 112 2.88 17.47 -1.49
CA GLU A 112 2.24 18.46 -2.36
C GLU A 112 2.85 19.86 -2.21
N GLU A 113 3.16 20.29 -0.98
CA GLU A 113 3.85 21.56 -0.70
C GLU A 113 5.22 21.60 -1.37
N ILE A 114 6.01 20.52 -1.23
CA ILE A 114 7.34 20.42 -1.83
C ILE A 114 7.26 20.45 -3.37
N VAL A 115 6.27 19.77 -3.96
CA VAL A 115 6.09 19.73 -5.42
C VAL A 115 5.68 21.11 -5.97
N ASN A 116 4.93 21.89 -5.20
CA ASN A 116 4.42 23.20 -5.61
C ASN A 116 5.33 24.39 -5.21
N ASP A 117 6.47 24.14 -4.58
CA ASP A 117 7.42 25.18 -4.16
C ASP A 117 7.99 25.93 -5.39
N PRO A 118 7.69 27.24 -5.56
CA PRO A 118 8.13 28.02 -6.71
C PRO A 118 9.65 28.26 -6.74
N GLY A 119 10.34 28.10 -5.60
CA GLY A 119 11.79 28.25 -5.50
C GLY A 119 12.57 27.01 -5.96
N ARG A 120 11.89 25.91 -6.30
CA ARG A 120 12.54 24.64 -6.61
C ARG A 120 12.84 24.49 -8.11
N ASP A 121 13.99 23.90 -8.41
CA ASP A 121 14.33 23.51 -9.77
C ASP A 121 13.34 22.43 -10.26
N ARG A 122 12.61 22.77 -11.34
CA ARG A 122 11.63 21.87 -11.94
C ARG A 122 12.24 20.59 -12.51
N HIS A 123 13.55 20.59 -12.80
CA HIS A 123 14.26 19.38 -13.23
C HIS A 123 14.43 18.36 -12.09
N GLN A 124 14.42 18.78 -10.83
CA GLN A 124 14.47 17.88 -9.67
C GLN A 124 13.09 17.34 -9.24
N LEU A 125 12.00 17.85 -9.83
CA LEU A 125 10.63 17.43 -9.48
C LEU A 125 10.32 15.97 -9.84
N GLN A 126 10.95 15.43 -10.89
CA GLN A 126 10.74 14.03 -11.29
C GLN A 126 11.15 13.04 -10.21
N ASP A 127 12.16 13.40 -9.40
CA ASP A 127 12.66 12.55 -8.32
C ASP A 127 11.79 12.63 -7.04
N ILE A 128 10.90 13.63 -6.95
CA ILE A 128 10.13 13.92 -5.73
C ILE A 128 8.66 13.55 -5.88
N LYS A 129 8.11 13.64 -7.09
CA LYS A 129 6.69 13.31 -7.32
C LYS A 129 6.48 11.80 -7.27
N VAL A 130 6.27 11.28 -6.05
CA VAL A 130 6.10 9.84 -5.77
C VAL A 130 4.84 9.27 -6.42
N MET A 131 3.83 10.10 -6.71
CA MET A 131 2.59 9.67 -7.34
C MET A 131 1.91 10.79 -8.15
N SER A 132 0.92 10.43 -8.98
CA SER A 132 0.14 11.40 -9.75
C SER A 132 -0.71 12.32 -8.86
N ASP A 133 -1.08 13.49 -9.35
CA ASP A 133 -1.92 14.44 -8.59
C ASP A 133 -3.28 13.83 -8.26
N THR A 134 -3.85 13.07 -9.20
CA THR A 134 -5.07 12.30 -8.98
C THR A 134 -4.91 11.28 -7.86
N SER A 135 -3.77 10.57 -7.82
CA SER A 135 -3.47 9.62 -6.74
C SER A 135 -3.31 10.31 -5.39
N LEU A 136 -2.64 11.47 -5.31
CA LEU A 136 -2.51 12.26 -4.08
C LEU A 136 -3.88 12.66 -3.52
N VAL A 137 -4.73 13.24 -4.37
CA VAL A 137 -6.08 13.67 -4.00
C VAL A 137 -6.95 12.48 -3.58
N ALA A 138 -6.95 11.41 -4.37
CA ALA A 138 -7.72 10.21 -4.07
C ALA A 138 -7.30 9.59 -2.73
N TRP A 139 -6.01 9.56 -2.44
CA TRP A 139 -5.53 8.92 -1.22
C TRP A 139 -5.86 9.73 0.03
N ARG A 140 -5.78 11.08 -0.04
CA ARG A 140 -6.30 11.96 1.01
C ARG A 140 -7.79 11.74 1.25
N LEU A 141 -8.57 11.70 0.18
CA LEU A 141 -10.01 11.48 0.26
C LEU A 141 -10.32 10.15 0.97
N VAL A 142 -9.71 9.05 0.52
CA VAL A 142 -9.89 7.72 1.12
C VAL A 142 -9.56 7.72 2.62
N ILE A 143 -8.44 8.33 3.01
CA ILE A 143 -8.04 8.37 4.43
C ILE A 143 -9.01 9.22 5.26
N HIS A 144 -9.40 10.40 4.77
CA HIS A 144 -10.37 11.25 5.46
C HIS A 144 -11.73 10.56 5.61
N SER A 145 -12.24 9.95 4.54
CA SER A 145 -13.50 9.20 4.55
C SER A 145 -13.44 8.01 5.50
N ALA A 146 -12.33 7.26 5.51
CA ALA A 146 -12.16 6.13 6.43
C ALA A 146 -12.16 6.59 7.89
N ILE A 147 -11.48 7.69 8.22
CA ILE A 147 -11.49 8.27 9.58
C ILE A 147 -12.91 8.66 9.98
N GLY A 148 -13.60 9.45 9.14
CA GLY A 148 -14.96 9.90 9.44
C GLY A 148 -15.93 8.74 9.63
N LEU A 149 -15.91 7.77 8.72
CA LEU A 149 -16.81 6.61 8.78
C LEU A 149 -16.55 5.74 10.02
N VAL A 150 -15.29 5.51 10.40
CA VAL A 150 -14.96 4.76 11.61
C VAL A 150 -15.50 5.46 12.86
N GLU A 151 -15.38 6.79 12.93
CA GLU A 151 -15.86 7.58 14.07
C GLU A 151 -17.39 7.62 14.15
N GLU A 152 -18.07 7.76 13.02
CA GLU A 152 -19.52 7.66 12.93
C GLU A 152 -20.02 6.28 13.38
N LEU A 153 -19.39 5.19 12.91
CA LEU A 153 -19.77 3.83 13.30
C LEU A 153 -19.56 3.58 14.80
N PHE A 154 -18.48 4.11 15.39
CA PHE A 154 -18.30 4.02 16.84
C PHE A 154 -19.31 4.84 17.63
N SER A 155 -19.69 6.01 17.11
CA SER A 155 -20.74 6.86 17.69
C SER A 155 -22.12 6.21 17.60
N ALA A 156 -22.38 5.43 16.54
CA ALA A 156 -23.58 4.60 16.38
C ALA A 156 -23.58 3.34 17.27
N GLY A 157 -22.55 3.12 18.09
CA GLY A 157 -22.51 2.03 19.07
C GLY A 157 -21.80 0.76 18.59
N LEU A 158 -21.22 0.73 17.39
CA LEU A 158 -20.42 -0.42 16.97
C LEU A 158 -19.14 -0.53 17.81
N ASN A 159 -18.69 -1.76 18.07
CA ASN A 159 -17.49 -2.03 18.87
C ASN A 159 -16.25 -2.28 18.01
N VAL A 160 -16.46 -2.79 16.79
CA VAL A 160 -15.41 -3.14 15.83
C VAL A 160 -15.85 -2.73 14.44
N VAL A 161 -14.94 -2.14 13.66
CA VAL A 161 -15.12 -1.77 12.26
C VAL A 161 -14.16 -2.57 11.38
N LEU A 162 -14.69 -3.17 10.31
CA LEU A 162 -13.92 -3.97 9.35
C LEU A 162 -13.73 -3.17 8.05
N THR A 163 -12.60 -2.47 7.94
CA THR A 163 -12.28 -1.59 6.81
C THR A 163 -12.09 -2.35 5.49
N GLY A 164 -11.77 -3.64 5.53
CA GLY A 164 -11.79 -4.51 4.34
C GLY A 164 -13.19 -4.75 3.75
N ARG A 165 -14.24 -4.09 4.29
CA ARG A 165 -15.58 -4.02 3.69
C ARG A 165 -15.83 -2.70 2.96
N PHE A 166 -14.90 -1.75 3.02
CA PHE A 166 -15.02 -0.44 2.34
C PHE A 166 -14.48 -0.46 0.91
N ASN A 167 -13.80 -1.53 0.49
CA ASN A 167 -13.18 -1.67 -0.82
C ASN A 167 -14.07 -2.42 -1.83
N GLN A 168 -13.68 -2.34 -3.10
CA GLN A 168 -14.39 -2.96 -4.21
C GLN A 168 -13.91 -4.40 -4.48
N ASP A 169 -12.95 -4.93 -3.71
CA ASP A 169 -12.45 -6.32 -3.85
C ASP A 169 -13.57 -7.37 -3.98
N PRO A 170 -14.67 -7.34 -3.19
CA PRO A 170 -15.74 -8.33 -3.35
C PRO A 170 -16.40 -8.28 -4.73
N ILE A 171 -16.51 -7.09 -5.33
CA ILE A 171 -17.08 -6.91 -6.66
C ILE A 171 -16.11 -7.45 -7.71
N GLU A 172 -14.81 -7.16 -7.60
CA GLU A 172 -13.79 -7.69 -8.52
C GLU A 172 -13.70 -9.21 -8.48
N VAL A 173 -13.78 -9.81 -7.30
CA VAL A 173 -13.83 -11.27 -7.14
C VAL A 173 -15.06 -11.84 -7.82
N ASN A 174 -16.24 -11.22 -7.62
CA ASN A 174 -17.47 -11.66 -8.28
C ASN A 174 -17.40 -11.51 -9.80
N ILE A 175 -16.82 -10.44 -10.32
CA ILE A 175 -16.62 -10.26 -11.77
C ILE A 175 -15.66 -11.33 -12.32
N ASN A 176 -14.60 -11.70 -11.61
CA ASN A 176 -13.71 -12.78 -12.04
C ASN A 176 -14.39 -14.16 -12.03
N VAL A 177 -15.37 -14.39 -11.15
CA VAL A 177 -16.22 -15.60 -11.18
C VAL A 177 -17.13 -15.61 -12.41
N PHE A 178 -17.47 -14.43 -12.95
CA PHE A 178 -18.27 -14.26 -14.17
C PHE A 178 -17.42 -13.71 -15.32
N VAL A 179 -16.60 -14.56 -15.95
CA VAL A 179 -15.91 -14.15 -17.18
C VAL A 179 -16.94 -13.98 -18.29
N ILE A 180 -17.04 -12.75 -18.82
CA ILE A 180 -17.85 -12.43 -19.99
C ILE A 180 -17.18 -13.06 -21.21
N GLN A 181 -17.83 -14.07 -21.80
CA GLN A 181 -17.45 -14.60 -23.10
C GLN A 181 -18.38 -14.04 -24.17
N TYR A 182 -17.78 -13.57 -25.26
CA TYR A 182 -18.52 -13.28 -26.50
C TYR A 182 -18.53 -14.54 -27.35
N VAL A 183 -19.70 -15.16 -27.49
CA VAL A 183 -19.91 -16.26 -28.44
C VAL A 183 -20.95 -15.79 -29.44
N ASN A 184 -20.59 -15.76 -30.72
CA ASN A 184 -21.49 -15.36 -31.82
C ASN A 184 -22.19 -14.00 -31.59
N ASN A 185 -21.46 -12.95 -31.22
CA ASN A 185 -21.99 -11.61 -30.93
C ASN A 185 -23.04 -11.56 -29.80
N LYS A 186 -23.15 -12.60 -28.98
CA LYS A 186 -23.96 -12.60 -27.76
C LYS A 186 -23.06 -12.59 -26.53
N VAL A 187 -23.42 -11.75 -25.57
CA VAL A 187 -22.80 -11.70 -24.24
C VAL A 187 -23.30 -12.90 -23.45
N ILE A 188 -22.39 -13.81 -23.10
CA ILE A 188 -22.69 -14.96 -22.23
C ILE A 188 -21.93 -14.75 -20.91
N LEU A 189 -22.68 -14.71 -19.81
CA LEU A 189 -22.12 -14.71 -18.46
C LEU A 189 -21.86 -16.17 -18.05
N CYS A 190 -20.60 -16.60 -18.15
CA CYS A 190 -20.20 -17.93 -17.71
C CYS A 190 -19.76 -17.88 -16.24
N LYS A 191 -20.46 -18.62 -15.38
CA LYS A 191 -20.03 -18.84 -14.00
C LYS A 191 -18.88 -19.84 -14.01
N ILE A 192 -17.69 -19.44 -13.57
CA ILE A 192 -16.59 -20.38 -13.31
C ILE A 192 -16.98 -21.14 -12.03
N SER A 193 -17.32 -22.43 -12.15
CA SER A 193 -17.51 -23.28 -10.97
C SER A 193 -16.13 -23.54 -10.35
N SER A 194 -15.90 -23.02 -9.15
CA SER A 194 -14.82 -23.50 -8.29
C SER A 194 -15.23 -24.86 -7.73
N GLU A 195 -14.52 -25.92 -8.11
CA GLU A 195 -14.40 -27.14 -7.30
C GLU A 195 -13.58 -26.86 -6.02
#